data_AF-A0A6G1IQK8-F1
#
_entry.id   AF-A0A6G1IQK8-F1
#
_cell.length_a   1.000
_cell.length_b   1.000
_cell.length_c   1.000
_cell.angle_alpha   90.00
_cell.angle_beta   90.00
_cell.angle_gamma   90.00
#
_symmetry.space_group_name_H-M   'P 1'
#
loop_
_entity.id
_entity.type
_entity.pdbx_description
1 polymer ?
#
loop_
_entity_poly.entity_id
_entity_poly.type
_entity_poly.pdbx_seq_one_letter_code
_entity_poly.pdbx_strand_id
1 'polypeptide(L)'
;METTPVQCSAQLVSNGALPAVTDGTCAESSRTFNVAKNDDGSLLLTVSQPVTPSSDQKGYHTIAADEVVLEQTGASSQERYVGPAEFGLLSS
;
A
#
# COMPACT_ATOMS: atom_id res chain seq x y z
N MET A 1 -11.71 18.80 -5.33
CA MET A 1 -11.09 17.50 -5.00
C MET A 1 -11.17 16.63 -6.23
N GLU A 2 -10.07 16.01 -6.64
CA GLU A 2 -10.03 15.12 -7.80
C GLU A 2 -10.67 13.77 -7.45
N THR A 3 -11.76 13.42 -8.13
CA THR A 3 -12.56 12.22 -7.86
C THR A 3 -12.24 11.07 -8.81
N THR A 4 -11.26 11.25 -9.70
CA THR A 4 -10.89 10.23 -10.68
C THR A 4 -10.14 9.10 -9.97
N PRO A 5 -10.64 7.86 -10.04
CA PRO A 5 -9.91 6.70 -9.53
C PRO A 5 -8.67 6.48 -10.38
N VAL A 6 -7.59 6.05 -9.72
CA VAL A 6 -6.30 5.77 -10.37
C VAL A 6 -5.84 4.39 -9.92
N GLN A 7 -5.33 3.60 -10.86
CA GLN A 7 -4.75 2.30 -10.55
C GLN A 7 -3.28 2.45 -10.14
N CYS A 8 -2.91 1.92 -8.99
CA CYS A 8 -1.54 1.87 -8.50
C CYS A 8 -1.08 0.42 -8.38
N SER A 9 0.15 0.13 -8.79
CA SER A 9 0.69 -1.22 -8.73
C SER A 9 2.21 -1.21 -8.62
N ALA A 10 2.75 -2.15 -7.85
CA ALA A 10 4.19 -2.41 -7.78
C ALA A 10 4.44 -3.92 -7.81
N GLN A 11 5.52 -4.33 -8.45
CA GLN A 11 6.00 -5.72 -8.46
C GLN A 11 7.39 -5.76 -7.85
N LEU A 12 7.52 -6.55 -6.77
CA LEU A 12 8.73 -6.61 -5.95
C LEU A 12 9.05 -8.07 -5.66
N VAL A 13 10.35 -8.36 -5.48
CA VAL A 13 10.78 -9.69 -5.04
C VAL A 13 10.47 -9.85 -3.56
N SER A 14 9.88 -11.00 -3.21
CA SER A 14 9.48 -11.36 -1.85
C SER A 14 10.12 -12.69 -1.44
N ASN A 15 10.35 -12.85 -0.14
CA ASN A 15 10.78 -14.10 0.49
C ASN A 15 9.60 -14.91 1.08
N GLY A 16 8.37 -14.63 0.65
CA GLY A 16 7.13 -15.15 1.23
C GLY A 16 6.40 -14.14 2.11
N ALA A 17 7.06 -13.08 2.58
CA ALA A 17 6.41 -11.98 3.26
C ALA A 17 6.10 -10.83 2.27
N LEU A 18 4.96 -10.14 2.41
CA LEU A 18 4.59 -8.97 1.61
C LEU A 18 5.73 -7.95 1.71
N PRO A 19 6.40 -7.53 0.63
CA PRO A 19 7.54 -6.63 0.74
C PRO A 19 7.08 -5.21 1.10
N ALA A 20 7.96 -4.43 1.73
CA ALA A 20 7.76 -2.99 1.80
C ALA A 20 7.81 -2.39 0.40
N VAL A 21 6.99 -1.38 0.13
CA VAL A 21 6.97 -0.65 -1.13
C VAL A 21 7.51 0.74 -0.87
N THR A 22 8.67 1.10 -1.43
CA THR A 22 9.26 2.43 -1.22
C THR A 22 8.90 3.44 -2.31
N ASP A 23 8.72 2.97 -3.55
CA ASP A 23 8.61 3.80 -4.75
C ASP A 23 7.45 3.32 -5.66
N GLY A 24 6.29 3.05 -5.06
CA GLY A 24 5.10 2.65 -5.80
C GLY A 24 4.56 3.79 -6.65
N THR A 25 4.18 3.51 -7.89
CA THR A 25 3.63 4.49 -8.83
C THR A 25 2.20 4.15 -9.22
N CYS A 26 1.48 5.17 -9.66
CA CYS A 26 0.12 5.06 -10.15
C CYS A 26 0.06 5.37 -11.65
N ALA A 27 -0.68 4.55 -12.41
CA ALA A 27 -0.78 4.67 -13.86
C ALA A 27 -1.42 6.01 -14.26
N GLU A 28 -0.85 6.69 -15.25
CA GLU A 28 -1.34 7.97 -15.77
C GLU A 28 -1.58 9.04 -14.69
N SER A 29 -0.80 9.00 -13.59
CA SER A 29 -0.95 9.93 -12.46
C SER A 29 0.39 10.28 -11.83
N SER A 30 0.47 11.48 -11.23
CA SER A 30 1.61 11.92 -10.41
C SER A 30 1.58 11.35 -8.99
N ARG A 31 0.54 10.58 -8.64
CA ARG A 31 0.42 9.95 -7.34
C ARG A 31 1.44 8.83 -7.17
N THR A 32 2.00 8.75 -5.98
CA THR A 32 2.86 7.66 -5.54
C THR A 32 2.27 6.99 -4.31
N PHE A 33 2.69 5.76 -4.05
CA PHE A 33 2.32 5.06 -2.83
C PHE A 33 3.50 4.33 -2.21
N ASN A 34 3.45 4.18 -0.90
CA ASN A 34 4.41 3.48 -0.09
C ASN A 34 3.68 2.53 0.86
N VAL A 35 4.27 1.37 1.13
CA VAL A 35 3.79 0.43 2.14
C VAL A 35 4.95 0.16 3.09
N ALA A 36 4.85 0.65 4.31
CA ALA A 36 5.82 0.41 5.36
C ALA A 36 5.37 -0.74 6.26
N LYS A 37 6.32 -1.55 6.74
CA LYS A 37 6.07 -2.58 7.76
C LYS A 37 6.30 -2.02 9.15
N ASN A 38 5.41 -2.34 10.07
CA ASN A 38 5.60 -2.10 11.50
C ASN A 38 6.07 -3.38 12.20
N ASP A 39 6.66 -3.23 13.39
CA ASP A 39 7.17 -4.35 14.19
C ASP A 39 6.08 -5.31 14.68
N ASP A 40 4.83 -4.85 14.74
CA ASP A 40 3.66 -5.64 15.14
C ASP A 40 3.02 -6.44 14.00
N GLY A 41 3.61 -6.39 12.80
CA GLY A 41 3.10 -7.07 11.61
C GLY A 41 2.03 -6.29 10.83
N SER A 42 1.58 -5.13 11.33
CA SER A 42 0.73 -4.24 10.56
C SER A 42 1.49 -3.53 9.44
N LEU A 43 0.77 -3.07 8.42
CA LEU A 43 1.33 -2.31 7.30
C LEU A 43 0.73 -0.90 7.28
N LEU A 44 1.55 0.10 6.99
CA LEU A 44 1.09 1.47 6.76
C LEU A 44 1.15 1.79 5.26
N LEU A 45 -0.02 1.86 4.63
CA LEU A 45 -0.16 2.41 3.29
C LEU A 45 -0.16 3.94 3.35
N THR A 46 0.73 4.56 2.60
CA THR A 46 0.76 6.01 2.40
C THR A 46 0.60 6.30 0.92
N VAL A 47 -0.36 7.15 0.56
CA VAL A 47 -0.53 7.68 -0.80
C VAL A 47 -0.14 9.15 -0.79
N SER A 48 0.69 9.57 -1.74
CA SER A 48 1.19 10.94 -1.84
C SER A 48 0.84 11.53 -3.21
N GLN A 49 0.40 12.78 -3.24
CA GLN A 49 0.15 13.54 -4.46
C GLN A 49 0.83 14.91 -4.37
N PRO A 50 1.71 15.28 -5.31
CA PRO A 50 2.27 16.62 -5.34
C PRO A 50 1.17 17.64 -5.66
N VAL A 51 1.05 18.67 -4.81
CA VAL A 51 0.12 19.80 -5.00
C VAL A 51 0.86 21.00 -5.58
N THR A 52 2.09 21.23 -5.10
CA THR A 52 3.03 22.21 -5.65
C THR A 52 4.42 21.56 -5.74
N PRO A 53 5.40 22.19 -6.42
CA PRO A 53 6.77 21.66 -6.46
C PRO A 53 7.43 21.46 -5.09
N SER A 54 6.89 22.09 -4.04
CA SER A 54 7.42 22.04 -2.68
C SER A 54 6.41 21.51 -1.65
N SER A 55 5.28 20.94 -2.07
CA SER A 55 4.29 20.39 -1.15
C SER A 55 3.54 19.20 -1.72
N ASP A 56 3.32 18.21 -0.85
CA ASP A 56 2.54 17.02 -1.14
C ASP A 56 1.32 16.96 -0.22
N GLN A 57 0.20 16.50 -0.77
CA GLN A 57 -0.93 16.02 0.01
C GLN A 57 -0.75 14.52 0.25
N LYS A 58 -0.93 14.07 1.50
CA LYS A 58 -0.76 12.67 1.89
C LYS A 58 -2.03 12.10 2.52
N GLY A 59 -2.30 10.85 2.20
CA GLY A 59 -3.36 10.04 2.80
C GLY A 59 -2.78 8.73 3.33
N TYR A 60 -3.32 8.24 4.44
CA TYR A 60 -2.79 7.09 5.17
C TYR A 60 -3.87 6.06 5.45
N HIS A 61 -3.51 4.79 5.40
CA HIS A 61 -4.35 3.69 5.85
C HIS A 61 -3.48 2.63 6.53
N THR A 62 -3.89 2.24 7.73
CA THR A 62 -3.24 1.15 8.46
C THR A 62 -3.97 -0.16 8.14
N ILE A 63 -3.24 -1.11 7.57
CA ILE A 63 -3.65 -2.50 7.40
C ILE A 63 -3.27 -3.23 8.68
N ALA A 64 -4.26 -3.75 9.39
CA ALA A 64 -4.04 -4.49 10.63
C ALA A 64 -3.34 -5.83 10.36
N ALA A 65 -2.62 -6.35 11.36
CA ALA A 65 -1.90 -7.61 11.22
C ALA A 65 -2.84 -8.80 10.94
N ASP A 66 -4.07 -8.78 11.45
CA ASP A 66 -5.07 -9.83 11.18
C ASP A 66 -5.63 -9.80 9.75
N GLU A 67 -5.42 -8.71 9.02
CA GLU A 67 -5.79 -8.60 7.61
C GLU A 67 -4.70 -9.14 6.67
N VAL A 68 -3.57 -9.60 7.21
CA VAL A 68 -2.49 -10.24 6.46
C VAL A 68 -2.37 -11.70 6.92
N VAL A 69 -2.68 -12.63 6.03
CA VAL A 69 -2.64 -14.07 6.32
C VAL A 69 -1.55 -14.76 5.53
N LEU A 70 -0.94 -15.78 6.12
CA LEU A 70 -0.03 -16.68 5.42
C LEU A 70 -0.84 -17.75 4.67
N GLU A 71 -0.89 -17.65 3.34
CA GLU A 71 -1.59 -18.58 2.46
C GLU A 71 -0.61 -19.61 1.88
N GLN A 72 -0.96 -20.90 1.93
CA GLN A 72 -0.15 -21.95 1.32
C GLN A 72 -0.55 -22.15 -0.15
N THR A 73 0.40 -21.94 -1.05
CA THR A 73 0.26 -22.11 -2.50
C THR A 73 1.15 -23.27 -2.96
N GLY A 74 0.63 -24.49 -2.83
CA GLY A 74 1.36 -25.72 -3.16
C GLY A 74 2.51 -25.99 -2.16
N ALA A 75 3.75 -25.93 -2.64
CA ALA A 75 4.96 -26.16 -1.83
C ALA A 75 5.54 -24.89 -1.19
N SER A 76 4.87 -23.74 -1.34
CA SER A 76 5.30 -22.45 -0.79
C SER A 76 4.21 -21.82 0.04
N SER A 77 4.59 -20.90 0.93
CA SER A 77 3.67 -20.09 1.72
C SER A 77 3.97 -18.61 1.50
N GLN A 78 2.93 -17.81 1.36
CA GLN A 78 3.05 -16.38 1.07
C GLN A 78 2.01 -15.55 1.82
N GLU A 79 2.41 -14.38 2.30
CA GLU A 79 1.51 -13.42 2.92
C GLU A 79 0.55 -12.84 1.87
N ARG A 80 -0.72 -12.71 2.25
CA ARG A 80 -1.79 -12.19 1.42
C ARG A 80 -2.69 -11.28 2.24
N TYR A 81 -3.01 -10.12 1.69
CA TYR A 81 -4.03 -9.23 2.24
C TYR A 81 -5.43 -9.80 2.03
N VAL A 82 -6.23 -9.85 3.09
CA VAL A 82 -7.61 -10.35 3.12
C VAL A 82 -8.60 -9.36 3.74
N GLY A 83 -8.15 -8.15 4.05
CA GLY A 83 -9.02 -7.08 4.53
C GLY A 83 -9.97 -6.54 3.44
N PRO A 84 -10.75 -5.50 3.77
CA PRO A 84 -11.70 -4.88 2.85
C PRO A 84 -11.05 -4.37 1.56
N ALA A 85 -11.70 -4.57 0.43
CA ALA A 85 -11.28 -3.98 -0.84
C ALA A 85 -11.53 -2.46 -0.91
N GLU A 86 -12.42 -1.94 -0.05
CA GLU A 86 -12.77 -0.53 0.04
C GLU A 86 -12.45 0.00 1.43
N PHE A 87 -11.56 1.00 1.50
CA PHE A 87 -11.20 1.68 2.73
C PHE A 87 -10.93 3.17 2.48
N GLY A 88 -11.13 3.98 3.52
CA GLY A 88 -10.80 5.40 3.49
C GLY A 88 -9.32 5.65 3.77
N LEU A 89 -8.80 6.75 3.20
CA LEU A 89 -7.52 7.31 3.59
C LEU A 89 -7.75 8.43 4.61
N LEU A 90 -7.01 8.39 5.72
CA LEU A 90 -6.95 9.48 6.68
C LEU A 90 -5.98 10.54 6.16
N SER A 91 -6.37 11.81 6.15
CA SER A 91 -5.46 12.93 5.93
C SER A 91 -4.74 13.26 7.23
N SER A 92 -3.42 13.42 7.18
CA SER A 92 -2.66 14.04 8.27
C SER A 92 -2.55 15.55 8.10
#